data_AF-A0A3N2MIQ2-F1
#
_entry.id   AF-A0A3N2MIQ2-F1
#
_cell.length_a   1.000
_cell.length_b   1.000
_cell.length_c   1.000
_cell.angle_alpha   90.00
_cell.angle_beta   90.00
_cell.angle_gamma   90.00
#
_symmetry.space_group_name_H-M   'P 1'
#
loop_
_entity.id
_entity.type
_entity.pdbx_description
1 polymer ?
#
loop_
_entity_poly.entity_id
_entity_poly.type
_entity_poly.pdbx_seq_one_letter_code
_entity_poly.pdbx_strand_id
1 'polypeptide(L)'
;METKSVSTSQLFKTYTGTKTVKAAPMGANEAKLYGAQITEETIHNNIGNDGYLVEYPDGYRSWSPKKVFEEAYRVSETKLDRLKNELADLNGRILDAVDSRYNLNRIISPDDRWALGRQLDHMLEYADKLYERIQHMINPPQAVSAEPCQADCKAKEANG
;
A
#
# COMPACT_ATOMS: atom_id res chain seq x y z
N MET A 1 36.17 -12.55 -39.58
CA MET A 1 34.99 -12.98 -38.78
C MET A 1 34.75 -11.90 -37.75
N GLU A 2 33.69 -11.11 -37.92
CA GLU A 2 33.41 -9.94 -37.10
C GLU A 2 32.39 -10.34 -36.03
N THR A 3 32.85 -10.43 -34.77
CA THR A 3 32.00 -10.77 -33.62
C THR A 3 31.15 -9.55 -33.27
N LYS A 4 29.85 -9.59 -33.59
CA LYS A 4 28.89 -8.58 -33.10
C LYS A 4 28.80 -8.70 -31.58
N SER A 5 29.28 -7.68 -30.86
CA SER A 5 29.03 -7.56 -29.43
C SER A 5 27.54 -7.27 -29.22
N VAL A 6 26.81 -8.24 -28.67
CA VAL A 6 25.43 -8.00 -28.23
C VAL A 6 25.51 -7.13 -26.98
N SER A 7 24.97 -5.92 -27.04
CA SER A 7 24.85 -5.03 -25.88
C SER A 7 24.03 -5.73 -24.81
N THR A 8 24.64 -5.95 -23.64
CA THR A 8 24.02 -6.60 -22.49
C THR A 8 22.71 -5.93 -22.05
N SER A 9 22.49 -4.65 -22.41
CA SER A 9 21.25 -3.93 -22.11
C SER A 9 20.01 -4.50 -22.81
N GLN A 10 20.16 -5.22 -23.92
CA GLN A 10 19.03 -5.82 -24.65
C GLN A 10 18.50 -7.10 -23.98
N LEU A 11 19.16 -7.61 -22.93
CA LEU A 11 18.77 -8.83 -22.21
C LEU A 11 17.99 -8.54 -20.92
N PHE A 12 18.01 -7.31 -20.41
CA PHE A 12 17.33 -6.95 -19.16
C PHE A 12 15.85 -6.66 -19.40
N LYS A 13 15.00 -7.12 -18.47
CA LYS A 13 13.57 -6.82 -18.42
C LYS A 13 13.24 -6.23 -17.06
N THR A 14 12.42 -5.19 -17.05
CA THR A 14 11.92 -4.58 -15.81
C THR A 14 10.65 -5.30 -15.36
N TYR A 15 10.59 -5.66 -14.07
CA TYR A 15 9.43 -6.27 -13.45
C TYR A 15 9.06 -5.50 -12.18
N THR A 16 7.78 -5.41 -11.89
CA THR A 16 7.24 -4.78 -10.68
C THR A 16 6.34 -5.79 -9.98
N GLY A 17 6.50 -5.91 -8.66
CA GLY A 17 5.68 -6.78 -7.83
C GLY A 17 5.55 -6.21 -6.43
N THR A 18 4.58 -6.73 -5.69
CA THR A 18 4.30 -6.31 -4.30
C THR A 18 4.51 -7.52 -3.39
N LYS A 19 5.11 -7.28 -2.22
CA LYS A 19 5.35 -8.32 -1.20
C LYS A 19 4.86 -7.84 0.15
N THR A 20 4.30 -8.76 0.93
CA THR A 20 3.95 -8.54 2.34
C THR A 20 4.92 -9.34 3.20
N VAL A 21 5.48 -8.70 4.22
CA VAL A 21 6.48 -9.28 5.12
C VAL A 21 6.14 -8.92 6.56
N LYS A 22 6.64 -9.71 7.50
CA LYS A 22 6.67 -9.32 8.92
C LYS A 22 8.04 -8.73 9.22
N ALA A 23 8.10 -7.73 10.09
CA ALA A 23 9.37 -7.15 10.47
C ALA A 23 9.38 -6.67 11.92
N ALA A 24 10.56 -6.73 12.53
CA ALA A 24 10.81 -6.20 13.86
C ALA A 24 12.07 -5.32 13.84
N PRO A 25 12.07 -4.12 14.45
CA PRO A 25 13.27 -3.30 14.58
C PRO A 25 14.38 -4.08 15.29
N MET A 26 15.55 -4.18 14.66
CA MET A 26 16.65 -5.00 15.15
C MET A 26 17.96 -4.61 14.45
N GLY A 27 19.08 -4.58 15.18
CA GLY A 27 20.41 -4.37 14.59
C GLY A 27 20.89 -5.60 13.80
N ALA A 28 21.82 -5.42 12.85
CA ALA A 28 22.28 -6.52 11.98
C ALA A 28 22.89 -7.69 12.77
N ASN A 29 23.71 -7.41 13.79
CA ASN A 29 24.32 -8.44 14.62
C ASN A 29 23.28 -9.28 15.38
N GLU A 30 22.27 -8.62 15.97
CA GLU A 30 21.18 -9.30 16.67
C GLU A 30 20.31 -10.10 15.69
N ALA A 31 19.97 -9.53 14.54
CA ALA A 31 19.19 -10.21 13.51
C ALA A 31 19.85 -11.53 13.06
N LYS A 32 21.18 -11.57 12.96
CA LYS A 32 21.92 -12.81 12.69
C LYS A 32 21.67 -13.88 13.75
N LEU A 33 21.65 -13.52 15.03
CA LEU A 33 21.35 -14.43 16.14
C LEU A 33 19.90 -14.94 16.09
N TYR A 34 18.97 -14.15 15.56
CA TYR A 34 17.57 -14.52 15.35
C TYR A 34 17.30 -15.24 14.00
N GLY A 35 18.36 -15.64 13.30
CA GLY A 35 18.27 -16.48 12.10
C GLY A 35 18.21 -15.73 10.77
N ALA A 36 18.54 -14.42 10.74
CA ALA A 36 18.68 -13.71 9.48
C ALA A 36 19.81 -14.29 8.63
N GLN A 37 19.53 -14.58 7.37
CA GLN A 37 20.49 -15.09 6.39
C GLN A 37 21.29 -13.93 5.76
N ILE A 38 22.18 -13.33 6.55
CA ILE A 38 23.10 -12.25 6.13
C ILE A 38 24.57 -12.64 6.28
N THR A 39 25.46 -11.98 5.54
CA THR A 39 26.92 -12.21 5.59
C THR A 39 27.58 -11.48 6.76
N GLU A 40 28.76 -11.93 7.19
CA GLU A 40 29.57 -11.21 8.19
C GLU A 40 29.94 -9.80 7.73
N GLU A 41 30.19 -9.61 6.44
CA GLU A 41 30.42 -8.29 5.85
C GLU A 41 29.20 -7.37 6.03
N THR A 42 27.98 -7.90 5.85
CA THR A 42 26.75 -7.12 6.07
C THR A 42 26.67 -6.66 7.52
N ILE A 43 27.03 -7.51 8.47
CA ILE A 43 27.06 -7.16 9.90
C ILE A 43 28.10 -6.08 10.14
N HIS A 44 29.34 -6.28 9.66
CA HIS A 44 30.45 -5.36 9.85
C HIS A 44 30.15 -3.96 9.31
N ASN A 45 29.58 -3.88 8.12
CA ASN A 45 29.22 -2.61 7.47
C ASN A 45 28.01 -1.91 8.13
N ASN A 46 27.31 -2.58 9.05
CA ASN A 46 26.11 -2.07 9.72
C ASN A 46 26.19 -2.16 11.25
N ILE A 47 27.39 -2.20 11.81
CA ILE A 47 27.57 -2.17 13.27
C ILE A 47 26.99 -0.87 13.82
N GLY A 48 26.06 -0.97 14.76
CA GLY A 48 25.39 0.18 15.38
C GLY A 48 24.32 0.86 14.52
N ASN A 49 24.08 0.39 13.28
CA ASN A 49 23.01 0.91 12.44
C ASN A 49 21.66 0.28 12.80
N ASP A 50 20.62 1.12 12.83
CA ASP A 50 19.24 0.66 12.92
C ASP A 50 18.83 -0.12 11.67
N GLY A 51 18.01 -1.15 11.88
CA GLY A 51 17.39 -1.90 10.80
C GLY A 51 16.23 -2.74 11.28
N TYR A 52 15.86 -3.70 10.43
CA TYR A 52 14.76 -4.60 10.68
C TYR A 52 15.18 -6.04 10.37
N LEU A 53 14.88 -6.96 11.29
CA LEU A 53 14.75 -8.37 10.96
C LEU A 53 13.46 -8.54 10.16
N VAL A 54 13.55 -9.14 8.97
CA VAL A 54 12.42 -9.29 8.05
C VAL A 54 12.15 -10.77 7.83
N GLU A 55 10.91 -11.20 8.05
CA GLU A 55 10.44 -12.57 7.80
C GLU A 55 9.45 -12.60 6.62
N TYR A 56 9.74 -13.46 5.66
CA TYR A 56 8.96 -13.66 4.45
C TYR A 56 7.94 -14.80 4.65
N PRO A 57 6.90 -14.90 3.80
CA PRO A 57 5.85 -15.92 3.95
C PRO A 57 6.34 -17.38 3.91
N ASP A 58 7.48 -17.63 3.27
CA ASP A 58 8.13 -18.95 3.20
C ASP A 58 9.00 -19.26 4.44
N GLY A 59 9.04 -18.36 5.42
CA GLY A 59 9.87 -18.48 6.61
C GLY A 59 11.33 -18.04 6.40
N TYR A 60 11.71 -17.61 5.20
CA TYR A 60 13.03 -17.00 4.98
C TYR A 60 13.14 -15.73 5.82
N ARG A 61 14.31 -15.52 6.43
CA ARG A 61 14.60 -14.34 7.24
C ARG A 61 15.80 -13.60 6.69
N SER A 62 15.67 -12.29 6.52
CA SER A 62 16.76 -11.39 6.14
C SER A 62 16.87 -10.23 7.12
N TRP A 63 17.82 -9.33 6.88
CA TRP A 63 17.92 -8.05 7.57
C TRP A 63 17.97 -6.93 6.55
N SER A 64 17.32 -5.80 6.85
CA SER A 64 17.30 -4.61 5.99
C SER A 64 17.64 -3.36 6.80
N PRO A 65 18.50 -2.46 6.27
CA PRO A 65 18.74 -1.16 6.89
C PRO A 65 17.44 -0.37 7.03
N LYS A 66 17.28 0.37 8.13
CA LYS A 66 16.03 1.06 8.49
C LYS A 66 15.48 1.92 7.35
N LYS A 67 16.31 2.79 6.79
CA LYS A 67 15.92 3.70 5.70
C LYS A 67 15.41 2.93 4.47
N VAL A 68 16.14 1.89 4.05
CA VAL A 68 15.77 1.06 2.90
C VAL A 68 14.45 0.33 3.15
N PHE A 69 14.26 -0.18 4.37
CA PHE A 69 13.04 -0.87 4.73
C PHE A 69 11.82 0.07 4.74
N GLU A 70 11.94 1.22 5.39
CA GLU A 70 10.83 2.19 5.53
C GLU A 70 10.47 2.89 4.21
N GLU A 71 11.42 3.00 3.27
CA GLU A 71 11.13 3.46 1.90
C GLU A 71 10.34 2.43 1.09
N ALA A 72 10.55 1.14 1.33
CA ALA A 72 9.94 0.05 0.56
C ALA A 72 8.64 -0.50 1.17
N TYR A 73 8.47 -0.41 2.50
CA TYR A 73 7.39 -1.04 3.24
C TYR A 73 6.64 -0.04 4.14
N ARG A 74 5.33 -0.22 4.24
CA ARG A 74 4.45 0.48 5.16
C ARG A 74 3.70 -0.51 6.05
N VAL A 75 3.42 -0.12 7.28
CA VAL A 75 2.61 -0.92 8.20
C VAL A 75 1.25 -1.21 7.56
N SER A 76 0.81 -2.47 7.61
CA SER A 76 -0.43 -2.94 6.99
C SER A 76 -1.19 -3.96 7.85
N GLU A 77 -0.90 -3.98 9.16
CA GLU A 77 -1.46 -4.91 10.15
C GLU A 77 -3.00 -4.84 10.18
N THR A 78 -3.54 -3.64 10.32
CA THR A 78 -4.98 -3.44 10.43
C THR A 78 -5.62 -3.13 9.07
N LYS A 79 -6.94 -3.35 8.97
CA LYS A 79 -7.72 -2.89 7.81
C LYS A 79 -7.61 -1.38 7.63
N LEU A 80 -7.53 -0.62 8.74
CA LEU A 80 -7.35 0.83 8.70
C LEU A 80 -6.02 1.22 8.06
N ASP A 81 -4.93 0.53 8.43
CA ASP A 81 -3.61 0.79 7.84
C ASP A 81 -3.60 0.54 6.34
N ARG A 82 -4.19 -0.59 5.90
CA ARG A 82 -4.32 -0.91 4.48
C ARG A 82 -5.11 0.15 3.70
N LEU A 83 -6.21 0.65 4.26
CA LEU A 83 -6.99 1.72 3.63
C LEU A 83 -6.21 3.03 3.55
N LYS A 84 -5.47 3.40 4.60
CA LYS A 84 -4.61 4.59 4.59
C LYS A 84 -3.51 4.48 3.54
N ASN A 85 -2.87 3.32 3.43
CA ASN A 85 -1.86 3.08 2.41
C ASN A 85 -2.46 3.17 1.00
N GLU A 86 -3.61 2.54 0.77
CA GLU A 86 -4.31 2.59 -0.51
C GLU A 86 -4.69 4.02 -0.91
N LEU A 87 -5.22 4.81 0.03
CA LEU A 87 -5.53 6.22 -0.21
C LEU A 87 -4.27 7.04 -0.51
N ALA A 88 -3.18 6.82 0.22
CA ALA A 88 -1.91 7.50 -0.01
C ALA A 88 -1.33 7.20 -1.40
N ASP A 89 -1.35 5.92 -1.81
CA ASP A 89 -0.85 5.49 -3.12
C ASP A 89 -1.73 6.03 -4.26
N LEU A 90 -3.06 6.03 -4.06
CA LEU A 90 -3.98 6.64 -5.00
C LEU A 90 -3.74 8.14 -5.15
N ASN A 91 -3.56 8.87 -4.04
CA ASN A 91 -3.27 10.30 -4.07
C ASN A 91 -1.95 10.61 -4.79
N GLY A 92 -0.91 9.79 -4.60
CA GLY A 92 0.33 9.91 -5.38
C GLY A 92 0.07 9.81 -6.88
N ARG A 93 -0.70 8.81 -7.31
CA ARG A 93 -1.08 8.64 -8.73
C ARG A 93 -1.96 9.78 -9.24
N ILE A 94 -2.83 10.37 -8.40
CA ILE A 94 -3.62 11.55 -8.76
C ILE A 94 -2.69 12.73 -9.01
N LEU A 95 -1.72 12.99 -8.13
CA LEU A 95 -0.75 14.07 -8.32
C LEU A 95 0.06 13.88 -9.61
N ASP A 96 0.54 12.67 -9.88
CA ASP A 96 1.26 12.34 -11.11
C ASP A 96 0.40 12.55 -12.36
N ALA A 97 -0.88 12.18 -12.31
CA ALA A 97 -1.82 12.36 -13.40
C ALA A 97 -2.18 13.84 -13.62
N VAL A 98 -2.33 14.62 -12.55
CA VAL A 98 -2.53 16.08 -12.61
C VAL A 98 -1.31 16.75 -13.23
N ASP A 99 -0.10 16.44 -12.75
CA ASP A 99 1.14 16.96 -13.33
C ASP A 99 1.23 16.57 -14.81
N SER A 100 0.98 15.31 -15.16
CA SER A 100 0.99 14.86 -16.56
C SER A 100 -0.01 15.61 -17.45
N ARG A 101 -1.16 16.04 -16.91
CA ARG A 101 -2.21 16.73 -17.66
C ARG A 101 -1.92 18.23 -17.87
N TYR A 102 -1.34 18.90 -16.87
CA TYR A 102 -1.20 20.36 -16.87
C TYR A 102 0.24 20.86 -17.05
N ASN A 103 1.24 19.99 -16.92
CA ASN A 103 2.63 20.35 -17.14
C ASN A 103 2.86 20.71 -18.61
N LEU A 104 3.07 21.99 -18.88
CA LEU A 104 3.21 22.55 -20.23
C LEU A 104 4.44 22.01 -20.99
N ASN A 105 5.40 21.42 -20.28
CA ASN A 105 6.58 20.79 -20.90
C ASN A 105 6.29 19.38 -21.45
N ARG A 106 5.12 18.79 -21.15
CA ARG A 106 4.70 17.50 -21.69
C ARG A 106 3.75 17.69 -22.86
N ILE A 107 4.16 17.20 -24.03
CA ILE A 107 3.27 17.10 -25.19
C ILE A 107 2.42 15.85 -25.01
N ILE A 108 1.13 16.06 -24.76
CA ILE A 108 0.12 14.99 -24.69
C ILE A 108 -0.89 15.21 -25.82
N SER A 109 -1.30 14.11 -26.47
CA SER A 109 -2.33 14.18 -27.50
C SER A 109 -3.67 14.64 -26.90
N PRO A 110 -4.58 15.25 -27.68
CA PRO A 110 -5.92 15.59 -27.20
C PRO A 110 -6.69 14.39 -26.65
N ASP A 111 -6.57 13.22 -27.30
CA ASP A 111 -7.27 11.99 -26.91
C ASP A 111 -6.72 11.46 -25.58
N ASP A 112 -5.40 11.41 -25.41
CA ASP A 112 -4.77 11.01 -24.14
C ASP A 112 -5.11 11.99 -23.01
N ARG A 113 -5.20 13.29 -23.32
CA ARG A 113 -5.59 14.33 -22.35
C ARG A 113 -7.02 14.12 -21.87
N TRP A 114 -7.92 13.76 -22.77
CA TRP A 114 -9.32 13.47 -22.43
C TRP A 114 -9.42 12.18 -21.61
N ALA A 115 -8.75 11.11 -22.05
CA ALA A 115 -8.73 9.83 -21.33
C ALA A 115 -8.14 9.97 -19.93
N LEU A 116 -7.02 10.69 -19.78
CA LEU A 116 -6.41 11.01 -18.49
C LEU A 116 -7.35 11.84 -17.60
N GLY A 117 -8.17 12.70 -18.20
CA GLY A 117 -9.20 13.43 -17.47
C GLY A 117 -10.29 12.52 -16.90
N ARG A 118 -10.81 11.60 -17.70
CA ARG A 118 -11.77 10.59 -17.24
C ARG A 118 -11.18 9.69 -16.15
N GLN A 119 -9.91 9.31 -16.30
CA GLN A 119 -9.19 8.56 -15.29
C GLN A 119 -9.11 9.35 -13.97
N LEU A 120 -8.76 10.64 -14.02
CA LEU A 120 -8.70 11.51 -12.84
C LEU A 120 -10.04 11.62 -12.13
N ASP A 121 -11.15 11.80 -12.86
CA ASP A 121 -12.49 11.87 -12.28
C ASP A 121 -12.78 10.63 -11.42
N HIS A 122 -12.54 9.43 -11.97
CA HIS A 122 -12.77 8.17 -11.25
C HIS A 122 -11.81 7.94 -10.08
N MET A 123 -10.56 8.40 -10.21
CA MET A 123 -9.59 8.30 -9.12
C MET A 123 -9.99 9.19 -7.94
N LEU A 124 -10.50 10.40 -8.21
CA LEU A 124 -11.01 11.32 -7.18
C LEU A 124 -12.25 10.74 -6.48
N GLU A 125 -13.22 10.24 -7.25
CA GLU A 125 -14.39 9.57 -6.69
C GLU A 125 -13.99 8.39 -5.79
N TYR A 126 -13.00 7.59 -6.22
CA TYR A 126 -12.52 6.47 -5.42
C TYR A 126 -11.79 6.93 -4.15
N ALA A 127 -10.99 8.00 -4.23
CA ALA A 127 -10.32 8.59 -3.08
C ALA A 127 -11.33 9.06 -2.03
N ASP A 128 -12.44 9.68 -2.46
CA ASP A 128 -13.53 10.09 -1.58
C ASP A 128 -14.16 8.88 -0.86
N LYS A 129 -14.45 7.79 -1.59
CA LYS A 129 -14.97 6.56 -0.97
C LYS A 129 -13.99 5.94 0.03
N LEU A 130 -12.68 5.97 -0.26
CA LEU A 130 -11.66 5.51 0.69
C LEU A 130 -11.61 6.39 1.94
N TYR A 131 -11.67 7.71 1.78
CA TYR A 131 -11.69 8.66 2.87
C TYR A 131 -12.91 8.45 3.77
N GLU A 132 -14.11 8.32 3.19
CA GLU A 132 -15.34 8.00 3.93
C GLU A 132 -15.18 6.70 4.74
N ARG A 133 -14.64 5.63 4.15
CA ARG A 133 -14.41 4.35 4.85
C ARG A 133 -13.43 4.50 6.02
N ILE A 134 -12.37 5.29 5.85
CA ILE A 134 -11.40 5.58 6.90
C ILE A 134 -12.07 6.35 8.04
N GLN A 135 -12.87 7.38 7.73
CA GLN A 135 -13.58 8.18 8.73
C GLN A 135 -14.56 7.34 9.53
N HIS A 136 -15.34 6.46 8.88
CA HIS A 136 -16.26 5.55 9.58
C HIS A 136 -15.53 4.58 10.53
N MET A 137 -14.30 4.19 10.20
CA MET A 137 -13.49 3.33 11.08
C MET A 137 -12.89 4.08 12.27
N ILE A 138 -12.55 5.36 12.11
CA ILE A 138 -12.00 6.19 13.18
C ILE A 138 -13.11 6.70 14.10
N ASN A 139 -14.22 7.12 13.52
CA ASN A 139 -15.39 7.69 14.18
C ASN A 139 -16.64 6.88 13.78
N PRO A 140 -16.87 5.70 14.37
CA PRO A 140 -18.06 4.92 14.07
C PRO A 140 -19.31 5.73 14.46
N PRO A 141 -20.35 5.79 13.62
CA PRO A 141 -21.61 6.41 14.00
C PRO A 141 -22.10 5.81 15.32
N GLN A 142 -22.55 6.65 16.25
CA GLN A 142 -23.20 6.15 17.46
C GLN A 142 -24.33 5.21 17.04
N ALA A 143 -24.34 3.99 17.59
CA ALA A 143 -25.41 3.06 17.34
C ALA A 143 -26.72 3.74 17.74
N VAL A 144 -27.53 4.10 16.75
CA VAL A 144 -28.91 4.48 17.00
C VAL A 144 -29.52 3.24 17.64
N SER A 145 -29.86 3.32 18.93
CA SER A 145 -30.59 2.27 19.61
C SER A 145 -31.80 1.95 18.74
N ALA A 146 -31.85 0.75 18.19
CA ALA A 146 -33.03 0.28 17.51
C ALA A 146 -34.16 0.31 18.55
N GLU A 147 -34.99 1.35 18.53
CA GLU A 147 -36.26 1.32 19.23
C GLU A 147 -37.00 0.09 18.69
N PRO A 148 -37.47 -0.81 19.56
CA PRO A 148 -38.21 -1.96 19.10
C PRO A 148 -39.48 -1.42 18.44
N CYS A 149 -39.66 -1.75 17.16
CA CYS A 149 -40.89 -1.48 16.43
C CYS A 149 -42.04 -2.14 17.19
N GLN A 150 -42.77 -1.36 18.00
CA GLN A 150 -44.04 -1.78 18.58
C GLN A 150 -45.06 -1.77 17.45
N ALA A 151 -45.07 -2.86 16.67
CA ALA A 151 -46.20 -3.18 15.83
C ALA A 151 -47.35 -3.59 16.75
N ASP A 152 -48.30 -2.66 16.92
CA ASP A 152 -49.61 -2.89 17.53
C ASP A 152 -50.35 -4.00 16.79
N CYS A 153 -50.14 -5.26 17.19
CA CYS A 153 -51.04 -6.36 16.86
C CYS A 153 -52.33 -6.20 17.66
N LYS A 154 -53.26 -5.35 17.19
CA LYS A 154 -54.64 -5.39 17.69
C LYS A 154 -55.31 -6.67 17.19
N ALA A 155 -55.40 -7.64 18.09
CA ALA A 155 -56.31 -8.76 17.98
C ALA A 155 -57.74 -8.26 17.71
N LYS A 156 -58.34 -8.73 16.61
CA LYS A 156 -59.80 -8.74 16.46
C LYS A 156 -60.30 -10.09 16.93
N GLU A 157 -60.61 -10.17 18.22
CA GLU A 157 -61.66 -11.05 18.71
C GLU A 157 -62.92 -10.18 18.89
N ALA A 158 -63.97 -10.45 18.10
CA ALA A 158 -65.34 -10.13 18.48
C ALA A 158 -66.30 -10.97 17.62
N ASN A 159 -67.04 -11.83 18.32
CA ASN A 159 -68.13 -12.69 17.87
C ASN A 159 -69.23 -11.97 17.07
N GLY A 160 -69.86 -12.72 16.17
CA GLY A 160 -71.11 -12.41 15.50
C GLY A 160 -71.43 -13.45 14.43
#